data_AF-A0A940SHI0-F1
#
_entry.id   AF-A0A940SHI0-F1
#
_cell.length_a   1.000
_cell.length_b   1.000
_cell.length_c   1.000
_cell.angle_alpha   90.00
_cell.angle_beta   90.00
_cell.angle_gamma   90.00
#
_symmetry.space_group_name_H-M   'P 1'
#
loop_
_entity.id
_entity.type
_entity.pdbx_description
1 polymer ?
#
loop_
_entity_poly.entity_id
_entity_poly.type
_entity_poly.pdbx_seq_one_letter_code
_entity_poly.pdbx_strand_id
1 'polypeptide(L)'
;FLRMVGYEREDLVSGRVSWRDLTPPEWLERDERALAEIEATGRAQPFEKEYIREDGSRVPVMLGATAFEASRKEGVAFVLDLSERKQAEKKVRESEQRYREVQTELAHANRVATMGQLTASIAHEVNQPIGATVTNAQAALRWLNARPPNIDEVGQTLRHIVKDAGRAGEVLRRIRDLVRKAPPRKEPVDINEAIREVIELTHGEA
;
A
#
# COMPACT_ATOMS: atom_id res chain seq x y z
N PHE A 1 18.34 -8.12 36.24
CA PHE A 1 16.98 -8.64 36.47
C PHE A 1 16.13 -7.69 37.30
N LEU A 2 16.40 -7.49 38.60
CA LEU A 2 15.57 -6.70 39.51
C LEU A 2 15.19 -5.29 38.99
N ARG A 3 16.18 -4.49 38.54
CA ARG A 3 15.94 -3.18 37.89
C ARG A 3 14.96 -3.22 36.70
N MET A 4 14.94 -4.31 35.93
CA MET A 4 14.08 -4.45 34.75
C MET A 4 12.63 -4.75 35.15
N VAL A 5 12.43 -5.51 36.23
CA VAL A 5 11.09 -5.85 36.76
C VAL A 5 10.61 -4.88 37.84
N GLY A 6 11.43 -3.91 38.24
CA GLY A 6 11.06 -2.82 39.15
C GLY A 6 11.14 -3.16 40.63
N TYR A 7 11.70 -4.31 41.01
CA TYR A 7 11.83 -4.72 42.42
C TYR A 7 13.20 -4.41 43.00
N GLU A 8 13.30 -4.30 44.32
CA GLU A 8 14.55 -4.14 45.05
C GLU A 8 15.14 -5.50 45.49
N ARG A 9 16.39 -5.48 45.96
CA ARG A 9 17.07 -6.71 46.40
C ARG A 9 16.42 -7.29 47.65
N GLU A 10 15.91 -6.46 48.55
CA GLU A 10 15.19 -6.86 49.75
C GLU A 10 13.90 -7.63 49.41
N ASP A 11 13.21 -7.25 48.34
CA ASP A 11 12.00 -7.95 47.87
C ASP A 11 12.33 -9.38 47.44
N LEU A 12 13.45 -9.56 46.75
CA LEU A 12 13.94 -10.88 46.35
C LEU A 12 14.30 -11.73 47.58
N VAL A 13 15.05 -11.18 48.53
CA VAL A 13 15.47 -11.91 49.75
C VAL A 13 14.27 -12.27 50.64
N SER A 14 13.25 -11.39 50.69
CA SER A 14 12.01 -11.63 51.43
C SER A 14 11.04 -12.61 50.75
N GLY A 15 11.36 -13.10 49.55
CA GLY A 15 10.51 -14.03 48.80
C GLY A 15 9.31 -13.38 48.11
N ARG A 16 9.25 -12.04 48.06
CA ARG A 16 8.19 -11.29 47.35
C ARG A 16 8.37 -11.29 45.84
N VAL A 17 9.53 -11.72 45.33
CA VAL A 17 9.80 -11.85 43.90
C VAL A 17 9.84 -13.32 43.52
N SER A 18 8.78 -13.78 42.86
CA SER A 18 8.70 -15.10 42.24
C SER A 18 8.49 -14.93 40.74
N TRP A 19 9.28 -15.65 39.92
CA TRP A 19 9.11 -15.60 38.47
C TRP A 19 7.72 -16.02 38.00
N ARG A 20 7.00 -16.84 38.79
CA ARG A 20 5.60 -17.24 38.52
C ARG A 20 4.64 -16.06 38.68
N ASP A 21 4.89 -15.20 39.66
CA ASP A 21 4.03 -14.04 39.94
C ASP A 21 4.30 -12.90 38.96
N LEU A 22 5.51 -12.86 38.38
CA LEU A 22 5.87 -11.93 37.31
C LEU A 22 5.29 -12.34 35.95
N THR A 23 4.89 -13.59 35.76
CA THR A 23 4.39 -14.10 34.47
C THR A 23 2.88 -13.82 34.33
N PRO A 24 2.44 -13.10 33.29
CA PRO A 24 1.02 -12.95 32.96
C PRO A 24 0.33 -14.31 32.67
N PRO A 25 -0.97 -14.46 32.96
CA PRO A 25 -1.67 -15.74 32.82
C PRO A 25 -1.55 -16.40 31.43
N GLU A 26 -1.54 -15.62 30.35
CA GLU A 26 -1.42 -16.12 28.98
C GLU A 26 -0.05 -16.75 28.66
N TRP A 27 0.97 -16.50 29.48
CA TRP A 27 2.31 -17.05 29.31
C TRP A 27 2.60 -18.27 30.19
N LEU A 28 1.69 -18.63 31.12
CA LEU A 28 1.89 -19.76 32.03
C LEU A 28 2.04 -21.10 31.30
N GLU A 29 1.20 -21.37 30.30
CA GLU A 29 1.29 -22.61 29.49
C GLU A 29 2.63 -22.69 28.73
N ARG A 30 3.19 -21.55 28.30
CA ARG A 30 4.49 -21.53 27.64
C ARG A 30 5.63 -21.80 28.62
N ASP A 31 5.54 -21.24 29.83
CA ASP A 31 6.49 -21.50 30.91
C ASP A 31 6.47 -22.97 31.34
N GLU A 32 5.29 -23.59 31.46
CA GLU A 32 5.15 -25.02 31.76
C GLU A 32 5.83 -25.90 30.69
N ARG A 33 5.63 -25.56 29.41
CA ARG A 33 6.33 -26.23 28.31
C ARG A 33 7.85 -26.07 28.40
N ALA A 34 8.33 -24.88 28.76
CA ALA A 34 9.77 -24.65 28.94
C ALA A 34 10.34 -25.46 30.11
N LEU A 35 9.60 -25.61 31.22
CA LEU A 35 9.99 -26.49 32.32
C LEU A 35 10.07 -27.95 31.89
N ALA A 36 9.10 -28.44 31.12
CA ALA A 36 9.12 -29.80 30.56
C ALA A 36 10.30 -30.02 29.60
N GLU A 37 10.64 -29.02 28.77
CA GLU A 37 11.83 -29.05 27.90
C GLU A 37 13.13 -29.19 28.72
N ILE A 38 13.24 -28.45 29.83
CA ILE A 38 14.40 -28.51 30.73
C ILE A 38 14.48 -29.87 31.42
N GLU A 39 13.35 -30.39 31.90
CA GLU A 39 13.31 -31.70 32.53
C GLU A 39 13.75 -32.80 31.56
N ALA A 40 13.25 -32.77 30.32
CA ALA A 40 13.61 -33.74 29.29
C ALA A 40 15.06 -33.58 28.78
N THR A 41 15.48 -32.36 28.46
CA THR A 41 16.71 -32.12 27.67
C THR A 41 17.82 -31.37 28.38
N GLY A 42 17.56 -30.84 29.59
CA GLY A 42 18.49 -30.01 30.37
C GLY A 42 18.45 -28.52 30.01
N ARG A 43 17.67 -28.12 28.99
CA ARG A 43 17.51 -26.73 28.54
C ARG A 43 16.15 -26.46 27.90
N ALA A 44 15.70 -25.22 27.95
CA ALA A 44 14.59 -24.71 27.15
C ALA A 44 15.13 -23.84 26.01
N GLN A 45 14.52 -23.95 24.83
CA GLN A 45 14.85 -23.02 23.75
C GLN A 45 14.42 -21.60 24.12
N PRO A 46 15.26 -20.57 23.87
CA PRO A 46 14.90 -19.20 24.19
C PRO A 46 13.61 -18.76 23.48
N PHE A 47 12.73 -18.07 24.20
CA PHE A 47 11.48 -17.58 23.64
C PHE A 47 11.12 -16.20 24.17
N GLU A 48 10.36 -15.45 23.38
CA GLU A 48 9.82 -14.17 23.80
C GLU A 48 8.57 -14.36 24.65
N LYS A 49 8.50 -13.65 25.77
CA LYS A 49 7.29 -13.48 26.57
C LYS A 49 7.27 -12.09 27.21
N GLU A 50 6.34 -11.86 28.12
CA GLU A 50 6.31 -10.65 28.94
C GLU A 50 6.39 -10.96 30.43
N TYR A 51 6.98 -10.04 31.19
CA TYR A 51 6.81 -9.97 32.64
C TYR A 51 5.98 -8.74 33.02
N ILE A 52 5.32 -8.85 34.16
CA ILE A 52 4.66 -7.75 34.86
C ILE A 52 5.68 -7.16 35.84
N ARG A 53 5.90 -5.84 35.76
CA ARG A 53 6.74 -5.09 36.69
C ARG A 53 5.99 -4.84 38.01
N GLU A 54 6.70 -4.39 39.05
CA GLU A 54 6.07 -3.98 40.32
C GLU A 54 4.95 -2.94 40.12
N ASP A 55 5.13 -2.00 39.18
CA ASP A 55 4.15 -0.96 38.85
C ASP A 55 2.95 -1.45 37.99
N GLY A 56 2.90 -2.75 37.68
CA GLY A 56 1.88 -3.38 36.83
C GLY A 56 2.12 -3.23 35.32
N SER A 57 3.12 -2.46 34.89
CA SER A 57 3.46 -2.34 33.47
C SER A 57 4.11 -3.61 32.94
N ARG A 58 4.11 -3.80 31.62
CA ARG A 58 4.66 -5.00 30.98
C ARG A 58 6.04 -4.75 30.39
N VAL A 59 6.94 -5.71 30.56
CA VAL A 59 8.26 -5.73 29.93
C VAL A 59 8.35 -6.93 28.99
N PRO A 60 8.56 -6.73 27.68
CA PRO A 60 8.84 -7.84 26.79
C PRO A 60 10.25 -8.36 27.07
N VAL A 61 10.40 -9.67 27.19
CA VAL A 61 11.67 -10.32 27.49
C VAL A 61 11.93 -11.52 26.59
N MET A 62 13.19 -11.78 26.30
CA MET A 62 13.65 -13.09 25.83
C MET A 62 14.05 -13.90 27.05
N LEU A 63 13.36 -15.01 27.30
CA LEU A 63 13.69 -15.95 28.37
C LEU A 63 14.36 -17.18 27.79
N GLY A 64 15.52 -17.55 28.32
CA GLY A 64 16.10 -18.87 28.12
C GLY A 64 16.61 -19.44 29.43
N ALA A 65 16.52 -20.76 29.59
CA ALA A 65 16.83 -21.42 30.85
C ALA A 65 17.50 -22.77 30.64
N THR A 66 18.42 -23.11 31.54
CA THR A 66 19.15 -24.39 31.53
C THR A 66 19.31 -24.89 32.96
N ALA A 67 19.17 -26.20 33.15
CA ALA A 67 19.41 -26.85 34.43
C ALA A 67 20.90 -27.21 34.59
N PHE A 68 21.36 -27.32 35.83
CA PHE A 68 22.70 -27.82 36.13
C PHE A 68 22.77 -29.33 35.92
N GLU A 69 23.91 -29.84 35.44
CA GLU A 69 24.09 -31.28 35.21
C GLU A 69 23.94 -32.10 36.49
N ALA A 70 24.38 -31.54 37.63
CA ALA A 70 24.29 -32.17 38.95
C ALA A 70 22.85 -32.23 39.51
N SER A 71 21.95 -31.38 39.02
CA SER A 71 20.56 -31.31 39.49
C SER A 71 19.65 -30.73 38.42
N ARG A 72 18.72 -31.55 37.91
CA ARG A 72 17.67 -31.11 36.96
C ARG A 72 16.63 -30.17 37.58
N LYS A 73 16.70 -29.91 38.90
CA LYS A 73 15.80 -29.03 39.65
C LYS A 73 16.40 -27.65 39.91
N GLU A 74 17.70 -27.49 39.71
CA GLU A 74 18.41 -26.23 39.88
C GLU A 74 18.97 -25.80 38.53
N GLY A 75 19.02 -24.50 38.29
CA GLY A 75 19.46 -24.01 37.00
C GLY A 75 19.61 -22.50 36.98
N VAL A 76 19.95 -22.00 35.80
CA VAL A 76 20.06 -20.58 35.52
C VAL A 76 19.12 -20.21 34.39
N ALA A 77 18.44 -19.09 34.55
CA ALA A 77 17.69 -18.43 33.50
C ALA A 77 18.39 -17.13 33.12
N PHE A 78 18.54 -16.88 31.83
CA PHE A 78 18.87 -15.55 31.32
C PHE A 78 17.58 -14.86 30.87
N VAL A 79 17.49 -13.57 31.18
CA VAL A 79 16.36 -12.73 30.81
C VAL A 79 16.91 -11.48 30.15
N LEU A 80 16.58 -11.29 28.87
CA LEU A 80 16.97 -10.11 28.10
C LEU A 80 15.76 -9.21 27.91
N ASP A 81 15.86 -7.94 28.30
CA ASP A 81 14.84 -6.93 28.02
C ASP A 81 14.80 -6.63 26.52
N LEU A 82 13.61 -6.72 25.92
CA LEU A 82 13.38 -6.47 24.50
C LEU A 82 12.69 -5.11 24.25
N SER A 83 12.54 -4.27 25.28
CA SER A 83 11.81 -3.00 25.20
C SER A 83 12.39 -2.08 24.12
N GLU A 84 13.71 -1.85 24.14
CA GLU A 84 14.38 -0.99 23.16
C GLU A 84 14.23 -1.52 21.74
N ARG A 85 14.42 -2.85 21.55
CA ARG A 85 14.27 -3.49 20.25
C ARG A 85 12.85 -3.36 19.71
N LYS A 86 11.83 -3.69 20.51
CA LYS A 86 10.41 -3.58 20.09
C LYS A 86 10.00 -2.14 19.82
N GLN A 87 10.52 -1.18 20.60
CA GLN A 87 10.30 0.24 20.33
C GLN A 87 10.95 0.69 19.02
N ALA A 88 12.18 0.25 18.73
CA ALA A 88 12.86 0.54 17.47
C ALA A 88 12.10 -0.06 16.27
N GLU A 89 11.69 -1.33 16.36
CA GLU A 89 10.89 -2.00 15.33
C GLU A 89 9.56 -1.29 15.08
N LYS A 90 8.88 -0.86 16.14
CA LYS A 90 7.64 -0.07 16.04
C LYS A 90 7.88 1.25 15.30
N LYS A 91 8.93 1.99 15.67
CA LYS A 91 9.29 3.27 15.01
C LYS A 91 9.62 3.08 13.53
N VAL A 92 10.34 2.02 13.18
CA VAL A 92 10.64 1.67 11.78
C VAL A 92 9.34 1.42 11.02
N ARG A 93 8.45 0.57 11.57
CA ARG A 93 7.17 0.24 10.93
C ARG A 93 6.28 1.47 10.72
N GLU A 94 6.19 2.36 11.71
CA GLU A 94 5.46 3.62 11.61
C GLU A 94 6.10 4.58 10.59
N SER A 95 7.43 4.58 10.46
CA SER A 95 8.12 5.37 9.44
C SER A 95 7.87 4.85 8.03
N GLU A 96 7.92 3.52 7.84
CA GLU A 96 7.63 2.89 6.55
C GLU A 96 6.20 3.16 6.09
N GLN A 97 5.23 3.08 7.01
CA GLN A 97 3.85 3.38 6.70
C GLN A 97 3.67 4.83 6.26
N ARG A 98 4.21 5.80 7.02
CA ARG A 98 4.17 7.23 6.65
C ARG A 98 4.87 7.49 5.32
N TYR A 99 6.00 6.84 5.07
CA TYR A 99 6.71 6.97 3.79
C TYR A 99 5.84 6.50 2.61
N ARG A 100 5.14 5.37 2.76
CA ARG A 100 4.22 4.86 1.72
C ARG A 100 3.03 5.79 1.45
N GLU A 101 2.49 6.40 2.50
CA GLU A 101 1.42 7.40 2.40
C GLU A 101 1.90 8.62 1.61
N VAL A 102 3.03 9.21 2.00
CA VAL A 102 3.65 10.36 1.31
C VAL A 102 3.99 10.05 -0.15
N GLN A 103 4.54 8.86 -0.45
CA GLN A 103 4.82 8.43 -1.82
C GLN A 103 3.54 8.36 -2.68
N THR A 104 2.44 7.88 -2.08
CA THR A 104 1.14 7.79 -2.77
C THR A 104 0.57 9.18 -3.07
N GLU A 105 0.69 10.11 -2.11
CA GLU A 105 0.27 11.50 -2.28
C GLU A 105 1.13 12.23 -3.32
N LEU A 106 2.45 12.10 -3.27
CA LEU A 106 3.37 12.67 -4.26
C LEU A 106 3.07 12.15 -5.67
N ALA A 107 2.86 10.84 -5.83
CA ALA A 107 2.50 10.28 -7.11
C ALA A 107 1.17 10.85 -7.64
N HIS A 108 0.21 11.15 -6.75
CA HIS A 108 -1.03 11.81 -7.12
C HIS A 108 -0.82 13.26 -7.54
N ALA A 109 -0.11 14.04 -6.71
CA ALA A 109 0.20 15.44 -6.99
C ALA A 109 0.98 15.60 -8.31
N ASN A 110 1.96 14.73 -8.57
CA ASN A 110 2.73 14.75 -9.81
C ASN A 110 1.84 14.49 -11.04
N ARG A 111 0.88 13.55 -10.96
CA ARG A 111 -0.11 13.33 -12.05
C ARG A 111 -0.96 14.57 -12.30
N VAL A 112 -1.46 15.20 -11.23
CA VAL A 112 -2.27 16.43 -11.33
C VAL A 112 -1.45 17.58 -11.93
N ALA A 113 -0.20 17.74 -11.52
CA ALA A 113 0.70 18.77 -12.05
C ALA A 113 0.98 18.57 -13.55
N THR A 114 1.31 17.34 -13.98
CA THR A 114 1.48 17.01 -15.40
C THR A 114 0.21 17.31 -16.21
N MET A 115 -0.98 17.04 -15.67
CA MET A 115 -2.25 17.43 -16.32
C MET A 115 -2.42 18.95 -16.41
N GLY A 116 -1.98 19.70 -15.41
CA GLY A 116 -1.95 21.17 -15.46
C GLY A 116 -1.16 21.68 -16.67
N GLN A 117 -0.01 21.07 -16.95
CA GLN A 117 0.79 21.41 -18.14
C GLN A 117 0.11 21.01 -19.46
N LEU A 118 -0.67 19.94 -19.48
CA LEU A 118 -1.39 19.46 -20.67
C LEU A 118 -2.75 20.12 -20.90
N THR A 119 -3.25 20.91 -19.94
CA THR A 119 -4.60 21.50 -19.99
C THR A 119 -4.83 22.37 -21.21
N ALA A 120 -3.83 23.17 -21.61
CA ALA A 120 -3.92 24.00 -22.82
C ALA A 120 -4.01 23.15 -24.11
N SER A 121 -3.24 22.07 -24.20
CA SER A 121 -3.28 21.14 -25.34
C SER A 121 -4.62 20.40 -25.40
N ILE A 122 -5.12 19.94 -24.24
CA ILE A 122 -6.43 19.29 -24.11
C ILE A 122 -7.55 20.22 -24.56
N ALA A 123 -7.54 21.46 -24.07
CA ALA A 123 -8.55 22.45 -24.46
C ALA A 123 -8.51 22.68 -25.97
N HIS A 124 -7.31 22.78 -26.56
CA HIS A 124 -7.16 22.93 -28.00
C HIS A 124 -7.70 21.72 -28.77
N GLU A 125 -7.34 20.51 -28.36
CA GLU A 125 -7.72 19.26 -29.03
C GLU A 125 -9.22 18.94 -28.93
N VAL A 126 -9.87 19.30 -27.81
CA VAL A 126 -11.34 19.19 -27.65
C VAL A 126 -12.07 20.27 -28.44
N ASN A 127 -11.55 21.51 -28.45
CA ASN A 127 -12.20 22.61 -29.16
C ASN A 127 -12.15 22.47 -30.68
N GLN A 128 -11.14 21.78 -31.24
CA GLN A 128 -11.02 21.54 -32.68
C GLN A 128 -12.26 20.86 -33.32
N PRO A 129 -12.67 19.64 -32.90
CA PRO A 129 -13.84 18.97 -33.46
C PRO A 129 -15.16 19.69 -33.12
N ILE A 130 -15.23 20.34 -31.96
CA ILE A 130 -16.41 21.14 -31.58
C ILE A 130 -16.56 22.35 -32.51
N GLY A 131 -15.45 23.05 -32.80
CA GLY A 131 -15.42 24.13 -33.77
C GLY A 131 -15.84 23.65 -35.16
N ALA A 132 -15.29 22.52 -35.62
CA ALA A 132 -15.67 21.91 -36.90
C ALA A 132 -17.16 21.54 -36.96
N THR A 133 -17.73 21.02 -35.87
CA THR A 133 -19.17 20.75 -35.74
C THR A 133 -20.00 22.01 -35.94
N VAL A 134 -19.64 23.12 -35.27
CA VAL A 134 -20.35 24.40 -35.41
C VAL A 134 -20.24 24.93 -36.85
N THR A 135 -19.05 24.89 -37.45
CA THR A 135 -18.84 25.33 -38.85
C THR A 135 -19.65 24.50 -39.84
N ASN A 136 -19.66 23.17 -39.68
CA ASN A 136 -20.42 22.26 -40.53
C ASN A 136 -21.94 22.45 -40.35
N ALA A 137 -22.41 22.73 -39.13
CA ALA A 137 -23.82 23.01 -38.88
C ALA A 137 -24.27 24.31 -39.56
N GLN A 138 -23.44 25.36 -39.49
CA GLN A 138 -23.69 26.60 -40.20
C GLN A 138 -23.68 26.41 -41.73
N ALA A 139 -22.78 25.58 -42.25
CA ALA A 139 -22.77 25.22 -43.67
C ALA A 139 -24.04 24.47 -44.08
N ALA A 140 -24.46 23.46 -43.31
CA ALA A 140 -25.71 22.73 -43.54
C ALA A 140 -26.92 23.67 -43.57
N LEU A 141 -27.01 24.62 -42.62
CA LEU A 141 -28.06 25.64 -42.61
C LEU A 141 -28.03 26.54 -43.86
N ARG A 142 -26.85 26.91 -44.37
CA ARG A 142 -26.72 27.70 -45.61
C ARG A 142 -27.21 26.91 -46.83
N TRP A 143 -26.80 25.65 -46.97
CA TRP A 143 -27.21 24.78 -48.09
C TRP A 143 -28.70 24.45 -48.07
N LEU A 144 -29.28 24.29 -46.89
CA LEU A 144 -30.71 24.08 -46.70
C LEU A 144 -31.54 25.30 -47.12
N ASN A 145 -31.03 26.51 -46.84
CA ASN A 145 -31.71 27.77 -47.17
C ASN A 145 -31.47 28.25 -48.62
N ALA A 146 -30.61 27.57 -49.40
CA ALA A 146 -30.39 27.87 -50.81
C ALA A 146 -31.64 27.59 -51.67
N ARG A 147 -31.71 28.17 -52.88
CA ARG A 147 -32.81 27.94 -53.82
C ARG A 147 -32.26 27.51 -55.20
N PRO A 148 -32.42 26.23 -55.61
CA PRO A 148 -32.98 25.12 -54.84
C PRO A 148 -32.07 24.70 -53.67
N PRO A 149 -32.63 24.12 -52.58
CA PRO A 149 -31.82 23.56 -51.49
C PRO A 149 -30.89 22.44 -51.98
N ASN A 150 -29.65 22.43 -51.49
CA ASN A 150 -28.69 21.37 -51.81
C ASN A 150 -28.69 20.29 -50.71
N ILE A 151 -29.60 19.31 -50.85
CA ILE A 151 -29.82 18.26 -49.84
C ILE A 151 -28.61 17.31 -49.72
N ASP A 152 -27.88 17.07 -50.81
CA ASP A 152 -26.70 16.21 -50.81
C ASP A 152 -25.59 16.81 -49.94
N GLU A 153 -25.33 18.12 -50.09
CA GLU A 153 -24.35 18.84 -49.26
C GLU A 153 -24.77 18.92 -47.79
N VAL A 154 -26.07 19.09 -47.51
CA VAL A 154 -26.62 19.02 -46.14
C VAL A 154 -26.34 17.64 -45.53
N GLY A 155 -26.63 16.56 -46.26
CA GLY A 155 -26.38 15.20 -45.80
C GLY A 155 -24.89 14.93 -45.54
N GLN A 156 -24.00 15.45 -46.40
CA GLN A 156 -22.54 15.34 -46.23
C GLN A 156 -22.05 16.09 -44.98
N THR A 157 -22.47 17.34 -44.79
CA THR A 157 -22.06 18.14 -43.62
C THR A 157 -22.61 17.59 -42.30
N LEU A 158 -23.82 17.03 -42.28
CA LEU A 158 -24.35 16.32 -41.11
C LEU A 158 -23.55 15.06 -40.76
N ARG A 159 -23.06 14.31 -41.75
CA ARG A 159 -22.15 13.16 -41.50
C ARG A 159 -20.83 13.61 -40.90
N HIS A 160 -20.28 14.75 -41.34
CA HIS A 160 -19.07 15.32 -40.74
C HIS A 160 -19.30 15.73 -39.27
N ILE A 161 -20.45 16.34 -38.95
CA ILE A 161 -20.82 16.66 -37.56
C ILE A 161 -20.82 15.41 -36.67
N VAL A 162 -21.45 14.31 -37.11
CA VAL A 162 -21.48 13.07 -36.33
C VAL A 162 -20.07 12.52 -36.09
N LYS A 163 -19.21 12.58 -37.11
CA LYS A 163 -17.81 12.14 -37.01
C LYS A 163 -17.01 13.01 -36.04
N ASP A 164 -17.11 14.33 -36.14
CA ASP A 164 -16.39 15.27 -35.28
C ASP A 164 -16.86 15.18 -33.82
N ALA A 165 -18.17 15.06 -33.59
CA ALA A 165 -18.73 14.83 -32.27
C ALA A 165 -18.22 13.52 -31.64
N GLY A 166 -18.10 12.43 -32.42
CA GLY A 166 -17.50 11.18 -31.98
C GLY A 166 -16.02 11.35 -31.57
N ARG A 167 -15.24 12.07 -32.39
CA ARG A 167 -13.83 12.38 -32.11
C ARG A 167 -13.65 13.19 -30.83
N ALA A 168 -14.51 14.17 -30.56
CA ALA A 168 -14.50 14.92 -29.30
C ALA A 168 -14.74 14.00 -28.08
N GLY A 169 -15.65 13.02 -28.23
CA GLY A 169 -15.92 12.01 -27.20
C GLY A 169 -14.72 11.10 -26.90
N GLU A 170 -13.96 10.71 -27.93
CA GLU A 170 -12.74 9.91 -27.76
C GLU A 170 -11.64 10.65 -27.00
N VAL A 171 -11.43 11.93 -27.32
CA VAL A 171 -10.46 12.80 -26.62
C VAL A 171 -10.84 12.89 -25.13
N LEU A 172 -12.13 13.14 -24.84
CA LEU A 172 -12.62 13.20 -23.45
C LEU A 172 -12.44 11.88 -22.69
N ARG A 173 -12.62 10.74 -23.36
CA ARG A 173 -12.40 9.41 -22.77
C ARG A 173 -10.92 9.20 -22.41
N ARG A 174 -10.00 9.50 -23.32
CA ARG A 174 -8.54 9.38 -23.07
C ARG A 174 -8.09 10.22 -21.87
N ILE A 175 -8.60 11.44 -21.76
CA ILE A 175 -8.32 12.33 -20.61
C ILE A 175 -8.87 11.72 -19.32
N ARG A 176 -10.10 11.21 -19.34
CA ARG A 176 -10.73 10.57 -18.17
C ARG A 176 -9.95 9.33 -17.72
N ASP A 177 -9.46 8.53 -18.64
CA ASP A 177 -8.66 7.33 -18.34
C ASP A 177 -7.32 7.70 -17.70
N LEU A 178 -6.69 8.80 -18.12
CA LEU A 178 -5.48 9.35 -17.48
C LEU A 178 -5.74 9.84 -16.04
N VAL A 179 -6.93 10.39 -15.78
CA VAL A 179 -7.34 10.94 -14.47
C VAL A 179 -7.80 9.87 -13.49
N ARG A 180 -8.55 8.88 -13.97
CA ARG A 180 -9.10 7.84 -13.12
C ARG A 180 -7.94 6.95 -12.64
N LYS A 181 -7.82 6.82 -11.32
CA LYS A 181 -6.87 5.97 -10.57
C LYS A 181 -7.06 4.48 -10.91
N ALA A 182 -6.97 4.09 -12.18
CA ALA A 182 -6.98 2.70 -12.59
C ALA A 182 -5.60 2.15 -12.22
N PRO A 183 -5.50 1.20 -11.26
CA PRO A 183 -4.27 0.45 -11.14
C PRO A 183 -3.98 -0.19 -12.50
N PRO A 184 -2.73 -0.18 -12.98
CA PRO A 184 -2.39 -0.88 -14.21
C PRO A 184 -2.92 -2.31 -14.09
N ARG A 185 -3.79 -2.71 -15.02
CA ARG A 185 -4.27 -4.09 -15.09
C ARG A 185 -3.06 -4.95 -15.39
N LYS A 186 -2.62 -5.72 -14.39
CA LYS A 186 -1.61 -6.77 -14.58
C LYS A 186 -2.35 -8.03 -14.98
N GLU A 187 -2.59 -8.16 -16.28
CA GLU A 187 -3.08 -9.39 -16.89
C GLU A 187 -1.95 -10.06 -17.69
N PRO A 188 -1.95 -11.40 -17.83
CA PRO A 188 -1.02 -12.08 -18.73
C PRO A 188 -1.22 -11.54 -20.14
N VAL A 189 -0.16 -11.01 -20.74
CA VAL A 189 -0.15 -10.49 -22.11
C VAL A 189 0.80 -11.36 -22.94
N ASP A 190 0.36 -11.77 -24.13
CA ASP A 190 1.25 -12.35 -25.13
C ASP A 190 2.07 -11.21 -25.76
N ILE A 191 3.37 -11.19 -25.47
CA ILE A 191 4.29 -10.16 -25.96
C ILE A 191 4.32 -10.13 -27.49
N ASN A 192 4.15 -11.28 -28.16
CA ASN A 192 4.17 -11.33 -29.62
C ASN A 192 2.91 -10.70 -30.22
N GLU A 193 1.76 -10.83 -29.55
CA GLU A 193 0.51 -10.17 -29.95
C GLU A 193 0.62 -8.66 -29.77
N ALA A 194 1.12 -8.21 -28.61
CA ALA A 194 1.33 -6.79 -28.32
C ALA A 194 2.31 -6.11 -29.30
N ILE A 195 3.38 -6.80 -29.69
CA ILE A 195 4.34 -6.29 -30.69
C ILE A 195 3.65 -6.12 -32.06
N ARG A 196 2.80 -7.08 -32.47
CA ARG A 196 2.08 -7.00 -33.75
C ARG A 196 1.07 -5.86 -33.77
N GLU A 197 0.31 -5.65 -32.70
CA GLU A 197 -0.60 -4.50 -32.58
C GLU A 197 0.13 -3.16 -32.73
N VAL A 198 1.30 -3.00 -32.10
CA VAL A 198 2.09 -1.76 -32.19
C VAL A 198 2.65 -1.56 -33.61
N ILE A 199 3.07 -2.64 -34.27
CA ILE A 199 3.49 -2.59 -35.68
C ILE A 199 2.32 -2.17 -36.58
N GLU A 200 1.12 -2.71 -36.38
CA GLU A 200 -0.07 -2.33 -37.16
C GLU A 200 -0.47 -0.86 -36.92
N LEU A 201 -0.44 -0.39 -35.67
CA LEU A 201 -0.74 1.00 -35.32
C LEU A 201 0.23 1.99 -35.97
N THR A 202 1.51 1.65 -36.06
CA THR A 202 2.54 2.54 -36.64
C THR A 202 2.56 2.53 -38.17
N HIS A 203 2.00 1.49 -38.81
CA HIS A 203 1.85 1.46 -40.27
C HIS A 203 0.62 2.24 -40.78
N GLY A 204 -0.32 2.61 -39.91
CA GLY A 204 -1.48 3.45 -40.24
C GLY A 204 -1.23 4.96 -40.18
N GLU A 205 -0.03 5.40 -39.79
CA GLU A 205 0.36 6.83 -39.67
C GLU A 205 1.28 7.32 -40.81
N ALA A 206 1.41 6.55 -41.91
CA ALA A 206 2.16 6.91 -43.11
C ALA A 206 1.26 7.32 -44.29
#